data_AF-K9XQS1-F1
#
_entry.id   AF-K9XQS1-F1
#
_cell.length_a   1.000
_cell.length_b   1.000
_cell.length_c   1.000
_cell.angle_alpha   90.00
_cell.angle_beta   90.00
_cell.angle_gamma   90.00
#
_symmetry.space_group_name_H-M   'P 1'
#
loop_
_entity.id
_entity.type
_entity.pdbx_description
1 polymer ?
#
loop_
_entity_poly.entity_id
_entity_poly.type
_entity_poly.pdbx_seq_one_letter_code
_entity_poly.pdbx_strand_id
1 'polypeptide(L)'
;MLQSIKGVYKDGAIKLAETPENIEESQVIVTFLEPKSKKQTKQIIGTSGQQLLRFVGEIVLEDLQLMSEAIEEHCEQIDLNEW
;
A
#
# COMPACT_ATOMS: atom_id res chain seq x y z
N MET A 1 -20.53 5.07 4.36
CA MET A 1 -20.23 3.61 4.36
C MET A 1 -19.66 3.28 2.99
N LEU A 2 -18.50 2.61 2.94
CA LEU A 2 -17.88 2.21 1.68
C LEU A 2 -18.49 0.88 1.22
N GLN A 3 -18.85 0.78 -0.05
CA GLN A 3 -19.31 -0.45 -0.68
C GLN A 3 -18.30 -0.86 -1.75
N SER A 4 -17.93 -2.13 -1.76
CA SER A 4 -17.03 -2.71 -2.74
C SER A 4 -17.82 -3.67 -3.63
N ILE A 5 -17.92 -3.34 -4.92
CA ILE A 5 -18.66 -4.14 -5.90
C ILE A 5 -17.67 -4.73 -6.90
N LYS A 6 -17.81 -6.03 -7.15
CA LYS A 6 -17.01 -6.72 -8.18
C LYS A 6 -17.45 -6.24 -9.57
N GLY A 7 -16.50 -6.07 -10.49
CA GLY A 7 -16.80 -5.76 -11.89
C GLY A 7 -15.77 -6.36 -12.84
N VAL A 8 -16.05 -6.23 -14.13
CA VAL A 8 -15.15 -6.64 -15.22
C VAL A 8 -14.86 -5.42 -16.09
N TYR A 9 -13.58 -5.15 -16.33
CA TYR A 9 -13.13 -4.17 -17.30
C TYR A 9 -12.92 -4.82 -18.68
N LYS A 10 -13.47 -4.20 -19.73
CA LYS A 10 -13.24 -4.58 -21.11
C LYS A 10 -13.47 -3.38 -22.04
N ASP A 11 -12.52 -3.13 -22.95
CA ASP A 11 -12.63 -2.12 -24.01
C ASP A 11 -13.00 -0.70 -23.50
N GLY A 12 -12.40 -0.28 -22.38
CA GLY A 12 -12.64 1.04 -21.79
C GLY A 12 -13.90 1.14 -20.93
N ALA A 13 -14.69 0.07 -20.83
CA ALA A 13 -15.92 0.02 -20.02
C ALA A 13 -15.77 -0.93 -18.83
N ILE A 14 -16.40 -0.58 -17.70
CA ILE A 14 -16.53 -1.43 -16.52
C ILE A 14 -17.97 -1.88 -16.40
N LYS A 15 -18.18 -3.19 -16.32
CA LYS A 15 -19.49 -3.78 -16.04
C LYS A 15 -19.47 -4.33 -14.62
N LEU A 16 -20.32 -3.79 -13.76
CA LEU A 16 -20.50 -4.29 -12.40
C LEU A 16 -21.17 -5.67 -12.46
N ALA A 17 -20.76 -6.57 -11.58
CA ALA A 17 -21.37 -7.87 -11.40
C ALA A 17 -22.68 -7.77 -10.59
N GLU A 18 -22.79 -6.74 -9.76
CA GLU A 18 -23.90 -6.49 -8.85
C GLU A 18 -24.25 -4.99 -8.86
N THR A 19 -25.49 -4.65 -8.53
CA THR A 19 -25.93 -3.26 -8.37
C THR A 19 -25.68 -2.83 -6.92
N PRO A 20 -24.99 -1.70 -6.68
CA PRO A 20 -24.85 -1.17 -5.34
C PRO A 20 -26.22 -0.80 -4.74
N GLU A 21 -26.45 -1.17 -3.49
CA GLU A 21 -27.70 -0.87 -2.81
C GLU A 21 -27.79 0.62 -2.44
N ASN A 22 -28.93 1.24 -2.78
CA ASN A 22 -29.25 2.62 -2.43
C ASN A 22 -28.27 3.67 -2.99
N ILE A 23 -27.66 3.39 -4.15
CA ILE A 23 -26.80 4.34 -4.88
C ILE A 23 -27.36 4.52 -6.29
N GLU A 24 -27.90 5.71 -6.58
CA GLU A 24 -28.38 6.08 -7.92
C GLU A 24 -27.26 6.69 -8.78
N GLU A 25 -26.42 7.57 -8.20
CA GLU A 25 -25.27 8.21 -8.85
C GLU A 25 -24.13 8.41 -7.85
N SER A 26 -22.88 8.14 -8.26
CA SER A 26 -21.69 8.39 -7.43
C SER A 26 -20.42 8.45 -8.28
N GLN A 27 -19.41 9.20 -7.82
CA GLN A 27 -18.06 9.18 -8.40
C GLN A 27 -17.30 7.93 -7.96
N VAL A 28 -16.55 7.32 -8.89
CA VAL A 28 -15.78 6.11 -8.63
C VAL A 28 -14.31 6.29 -9.01
N ILE A 29 -13.42 5.66 -8.23
CA ILE A 29 -11.99 5.56 -8.54
C ILE A 29 -11.71 4.10 -8.89
N VAL A 30 -11.01 3.86 -9.99
CA VAL A 30 -10.71 2.52 -10.48
C VAL A 30 -9.21 2.35 -10.58
N THR A 31 -8.68 1.39 -9.81
CA THR A 31 -7.26 1.06 -9.81
C THR A 31 -7.04 -0.24 -10.59
N PHE A 32 -6.23 -0.17 -11.64
CA PHE A 32 -5.82 -1.36 -12.40
C PHE A 32 -4.48 -1.87 -11.88
N LEU A 33 -4.41 -3.17 -11.62
CA LEU A 33 -3.13 -3.82 -11.41
C LEU A 33 -2.51 -4.09 -12.77
N GLU A 34 -1.34 -3.52 -13.01
CA GLU A 34 -0.56 -3.84 -14.19
C GLU A 34 -0.23 -5.35 -14.18
N PRO A 35 -0.57 -6.10 -15.25
CA PRO A 35 -0.17 -7.48 -15.31
C PRO A 35 1.36 -7.52 -15.29
N LYS A 36 1.93 -8.16 -14.26
CA LYS A 36 3.38 -8.40 -14.20
C LYS A 36 3.77 -9.19 -15.44
N SER A 37 4.39 -8.53 -16.41
CA SER A 37 4.93 -9.18 -17.60
C SER A 37 5.87 -10.28 -17.13
N LYS A 38 5.73 -11.49 -17.69
CA LYS A 38 6.68 -12.56 -17.40
C LYS A 38 8.07 -12.07 -17.83
N LYS A 39 8.98 -12.00 -16.86
CA LYS A 39 10.38 -11.51 -16.88
C LYS A 39 10.57 -10.05 -16.47
N GLN A 40 10.62 -9.83 -15.17
CA GLN A 40 11.91 -9.72 -14.48
C GLN A 40 11.75 -10.45 -13.15
N THR A 41 12.38 -11.62 -13.00
CA THR A 41 12.92 -11.96 -11.68
C THR A 41 13.96 -10.88 -11.39
N LYS A 42 13.50 -9.73 -10.90
CA LYS A 42 14.35 -8.79 -10.20
C LYS A 42 14.76 -9.59 -8.98
N GLN A 43 15.86 -10.31 -9.14
CA GLN A 43 16.45 -11.10 -8.09
C GLN A 43 16.56 -10.11 -6.93
N ILE A 44 15.81 -10.34 -5.86
CA ILE A 44 15.91 -9.49 -4.67
C ILE A 44 17.29 -9.84 -4.11
N ILE A 45 18.31 -9.15 -4.60
CA ILE A 45 19.68 -9.31 -4.16
C ILE A 45 19.77 -8.45 -2.91
N GLY A 46 19.87 -9.10 -1.76
CA GLY A 46 20.24 -8.40 -0.53
C GLY A 46 21.58 -7.71 -0.72
N THR A 47 21.74 -6.51 -0.15
CA THR A 47 23.05 -5.86 -0.08
C THR A 47 23.80 -6.42 1.12
N SER A 48 25.12 -6.59 1.01
CA SER A 48 25.94 -6.95 2.19
C SER A 48 25.81 -5.85 3.23
N GLY A 49 25.67 -6.21 4.52
CA GLY A 49 25.56 -5.23 5.61
C GLY A 49 26.73 -4.25 5.66
N GLN A 50 27.92 -4.67 5.22
CA GLN A 50 29.11 -3.79 5.10
C GLN A 50 28.84 -2.60 4.16
N GLN A 51 28.00 -2.77 3.14
CA GLN A 51 27.66 -1.70 2.20
C GLN A 51 26.73 -0.65 2.82
N LEU A 52 26.04 -0.98 3.92
CA LEU A 52 25.20 -0.04 4.66
C LEU A 52 26.01 0.90 5.55
N LEU A 53 27.26 0.52 5.90
CA LEU A 53 28.11 1.32 6.79
C LEU A 53 28.39 2.74 6.28
N ARG A 54 28.36 2.94 4.95
CA ARG A 54 28.51 4.27 4.34
C ARG A 54 27.38 5.25 4.67
N PHE A 55 26.25 4.74 5.16
CA PHE A 55 25.10 5.53 5.58
C PHE A 55 25.01 5.66 7.10
N VAL A 56 26.00 5.16 7.85
CA VAL A 56 26.01 5.29 9.31
C VAL A 56 26.22 6.76 9.66
N GLY A 57 25.30 7.26 10.48
CA GLY A 57 25.32 8.59 11.06
C GLY A 57 24.63 8.56 12.42
N GLU A 58 24.61 9.71 13.09
CA GLU A 58 23.87 9.90 14.33
C GLU A 58 22.50 10.49 13.99
N ILE A 59 21.45 9.94 14.58
CA ILE A 59 20.14 10.58 14.62
C ILE A 59 20.09 11.30 15.96
N VAL A 60 19.99 12.63 15.92
CA VAL A 60 19.91 13.45 17.14
C VAL A 60 18.56 13.22 17.84
N LEU A 61 18.49 13.55 19.13
CA LEU A 61 17.33 13.23 19.96
C LEU A 61 16.05 13.87 19.42
N GLU A 62 16.14 15.08 18.89
CA GLU A 62 15.00 15.82 18.33
C GLU A 62 14.41 15.11 17.11
N ASP A 63 15.27 14.64 16.20
CA ASP A 63 14.85 13.89 15.01
C ASP A 63 14.25 12.53 15.42
N LEU A 64 14.81 11.87 16.45
CA LEU A 64 14.23 10.63 17.00
C LEU A 64 12.83 10.85 17.56
N GLN A 65 12.58 11.97 18.25
CA GLN A 65 11.27 12.30 18.80
C GLN A 65 10.25 12.54 17.69
N LEU A 66 10.62 13.31 16.66
CA LEU A 66 9.76 13.57 15.51
C LEU A 66 9.41 12.28 14.77
N MET A 67 10.36 11.37 14.62
CA MET A 67 10.11 10.06 14.02
C MET A 67 9.13 9.23 14.86
N SER A 68 9.26 9.24 16.20
CA SER A 68 8.35 8.52 17.10
C SER A 68 6.92 9.02 16.99
N GLU A 69 6.73 10.34 17.03
CA GLU A 69 5.42 10.98 16.91
C GLU A 69 4.77 10.63 15.56
N ALA A 70 5.52 10.75 14.46
CA ALA A 70 5.00 10.42 13.13
C ALA A 70 4.59 8.94 12.99
N ILE A 71 5.31 8.02 13.65
CA ILE A 71 4.96 6.59 13.70
C ILE A 71 3.66 6.42 14.50
N GLU A 72 3.56 7.00 15.69
CA GLU A 72 2.40 6.83 16.58
C GLU A 72 1.12 7.46 16.03
N GLU A 73 1.22 8.62 15.37
CA GLU A 73 0.06 9.32 14.79
C GLU A 73 -0.54 8.59 13.57
N HIS A 74 0.25 7.75 12.90
CA HIS A 74 -0.14 7.11 11.62
C HIS A 74 -0.05 5.58 11.63
N CYS A 75 0.33 4.94 12.74
CA CYS A 75 0.31 3.48 12.87
C CYS A 75 -1.00 2.99 13.48
N GLU A 76 -1.69 2.12 12.74
CA GLU A 76 -2.59 1.14 13.31
C GLU A 76 -1.78 0.29 14.30
N GLN A 77 -2.20 0.25 15.58
CA GLN A 77 -1.51 -0.52 16.61
C GLN A 77 -1.48 -2.00 16.19
N ILE A 78 -0.29 -2.61 16.17
CA ILE A 78 -0.16 -4.05 15.95
C ILE A 78 -0.72 -4.74 17.18
N ASP A 79 -1.89 -5.38 17.06
CA ASP A 79 -2.43 -6.24 18.11
C ASP A 79 -1.55 -7.50 18.22
N LEU A 80 -0.77 -7.58 19.29
CA LEU A 80 0.11 -8.71 19.57
C LEU A 80 -0.66 -9.99 19.92
N ASN A 81 -1.98 -9.93 20.08
CA ASN A 81 -2.84 -11.06 20.40
C ASN A 81 -3.52 -11.68 19.16
N GLU A 82 -3.28 -11.17 17.95
CA GLU A 82 -3.86 -11.71 16.71
C GLU A 82 -3.04 -12.87 16.07
N TRP A 83 -2.06 -13.46 16.77
CA TRP A 83 -1.19 -14.55 16.27
C TRP A 83 -1.31 -15.86 17.04
#